data_AF-L1LSB7-F1
#
_entry.id   AF-L1LSB7-F1
#
_cell.length_a   1.000
_cell.length_b   1.000
_cell.length_c   1.000
_cell.angle_alpha   90.00
_cell.angle_beta   90.00
_cell.angle_gamma   90.00
#
_symmetry.space_group_name_H-M   'P 1'
#
loop_
_entity.id
_entity.type
_entity.pdbx_description
1 polymer ?
#
loop_
_entity_poly.entity_id
_entity_poly.type
_entity_poly.pdbx_seq_one_letter_code
_entity_poly.pdbx_strand_id
1 'polypeptide(L)'
;MLKGLAITPPVLGRISIGKVIEKNGKRLPEKDDQFTITSQVQGKDGWLLHPLNDELRHGKDDKLRSIPVRLLFNEPELNFRADYTLFDRQSGRPICVGNGETCKRVTQDGMQSLPCPSPDACPLAKGGACKPYGRLNVVIGDEDPLGSFVFRTTGFNSIRTLAARLHYFQAISGNRLACLPLELRLRGKSTRQSHGTPIFYADLTVRGGMDMAEALVTATELDSRRQATGFNQAALDEAARRGFGNGAFEDSEEDVSAIVEEFYTEGEAPAAATTSPPNPTKPSLAEKLEAQAARQNSPTDQDQGGRHAPAQAESQ
;
A
#
# COMPACT_ATOMS: atom_id res chain seq x y z
N MET A 1 7.46 -35.28 6.50
CA MET A 1 7.10 -33.89 6.12
C MET A 1 6.63 -33.14 7.35
N LEU A 2 7.05 -31.88 7.51
CA LEU A 2 6.56 -31.00 8.57
C LEU A 2 5.07 -30.74 8.33
N LYS A 3 4.21 -31.13 9.28
CA LYS A 3 2.79 -30.76 9.25
C LYS A 3 2.69 -29.27 9.59
N GLY A 4 1.83 -28.53 8.90
CA GLY A 4 1.62 -27.11 9.18
C GLY A 4 2.52 -26.14 8.40
N LEU A 5 3.39 -26.61 7.51
CA LEU A 5 4.28 -25.75 6.72
C LEU A 5 3.55 -25.23 5.47
N ALA A 6 3.35 -23.91 5.39
CA ALA A 6 2.88 -23.26 4.16
C ALA A 6 3.88 -23.54 3.03
N ILE A 7 3.41 -24.02 1.90
CA ILE A 7 4.21 -24.12 0.68
C ILE A 7 3.82 -22.95 -0.20
N THR A 8 4.64 -21.90 -0.18
CA THR A 8 4.49 -20.72 -1.02
C THR A 8 5.47 -20.77 -2.20
N PRO A 9 5.21 -20.05 -3.30
CA PRO A 9 6.21 -19.84 -4.34
C PRO A 9 7.53 -19.37 -3.75
N PRO A 10 8.67 -19.91 -4.21
CA PRO A 10 9.98 -19.36 -3.87
C PRO A 10 10.02 -17.88 -4.24
N VAL A 11 10.24 -17.04 -3.25
CA VAL A 11 10.48 -15.61 -3.49
C VAL A 11 11.94 -15.48 -3.94
N LEU A 12 12.20 -14.62 -4.92
CA LEU A 12 13.53 -14.25 -5.44
C LEU A 12 13.90 -12.83 -5.05
N GLY A 13 12.88 -11.97 -4.94
CA GLY A 13 13.03 -10.57 -4.59
C GLY A 13 11.71 -9.92 -4.18
N ARG A 14 11.78 -8.64 -3.85
CA ARG A 14 10.64 -7.82 -3.41
C ARG A 14 10.43 -6.66 -4.37
N ILE A 15 9.17 -6.29 -4.55
CA ILE A 15 8.74 -5.07 -5.22
C ILE A 15 8.12 -4.17 -4.15
N SER A 16 8.54 -2.90 -4.08
CA SER A 16 7.95 -1.91 -3.18
C SER A 16 7.54 -0.64 -3.93
N ILE A 17 6.59 0.09 -3.36
CA ILE A 17 6.24 1.47 -3.75
C ILE A 17 6.40 2.33 -2.50
N GLY A 18 7.58 2.91 -2.32
CA GLY A 18 7.93 3.60 -1.10
C GLY A 18 9.34 3.30 -0.64
N LYS A 19 9.87 4.21 0.17
CA LYS A 19 11.17 4.09 0.82
C LYS A 19 11.03 4.43 2.30
N VAL A 20 11.95 3.94 3.10
CA VAL A 20 12.05 4.35 4.50
C VAL A 20 12.97 5.57 4.54
N ILE A 21 12.45 6.69 5.04
CA ILE A 21 13.23 7.92 5.25
C ILE A 21 13.49 8.12 6.73
N GLU A 22 14.64 8.68 7.07
CA GLU A 22 14.91 9.12 8.43
C GLU A 22 14.54 10.60 8.56
N LYS A 23 13.60 10.91 9.47
CA LYS A 23 13.16 12.26 9.78
C LYS A 23 13.19 12.45 11.29
N ASN A 24 13.99 13.40 11.77
CA ASN A 24 14.19 13.68 13.20
C ASN A 24 14.67 12.46 14.02
N GLY A 25 15.62 11.68 13.47
CA GLY A 25 16.13 10.47 14.14
C GLY A 25 15.13 9.30 14.17
N LYS A 26 14.03 9.38 13.40
CA LYS A 26 13.01 8.34 13.29
C LYS A 26 12.90 7.86 11.85
N ARG A 27 12.89 6.54 11.65
CA ARG A 27 12.63 5.90 10.36
C ARG A 27 11.12 5.88 10.10
N LEU A 28 10.68 6.47 8.99
CA LEU A 28 9.28 6.60 8.61
C LEU A 28 9.09 6.09 7.17
N PRO A 29 8.01 5.33 6.89
CA PRO A 29 7.66 4.99 5.52
C PRO A 29 7.21 6.24 4.76
N GLU A 30 7.84 6.50 3.62
CA GLU A 30 7.44 7.53 2.67
C GLU A 30 6.94 6.86 1.40
N LYS A 31 5.75 7.25 0.95
CA LYS A 31 5.21 6.79 -0.33
C LYS A 31 6.03 7.40 -1.45
N ASP A 32 6.55 6.55 -2.33
CA ASP A 32 7.31 6.96 -3.50
C ASP A 32 6.40 6.89 -4.75
N ASP A 33 6.82 7.54 -5.82
CA ASP A 33 6.11 7.55 -7.10
C ASP A 33 6.75 6.63 -8.14
N GLN A 34 7.54 5.66 -7.69
CA GLN A 34 8.19 4.62 -8.49
C GLN A 34 8.20 3.27 -7.75
N PHE A 35 8.35 2.21 -8.51
CA PHE A 35 8.68 0.90 -7.97
C PHE A 35 10.17 0.84 -7.61
N THR A 36 10.50 0.00 -6.63
CA THR A 36 11.86 -0.45 -6.36
C THR A 36 11.88 -1.97 -6.32
N ILE A 37 12.84 -2.60 -7.01
CA ILE A 37 13.02 -4.06 -6.99
C ILE A 37 14.28 -4.38 -6.17
N THR A 38 14.13 -5.23 -5.17
CA THR A 38 15.22 -5.63 -4.28
C THR A 38 15.35 -7.14 -4.22
N SER A 39 16.54 -7.62 -3.91
CA SER A 39 16.80 -9.03 -3.61
C SER A 39 16.25 -9.40 -2.22
N GLN A 40 16.45 -10.65 -1.82
CA GLN A 40 16.17 -11.12 -0.47
C GLN A 40 17.29 -10.84 0.54
N VAL A 41 18.35 -10.16 0.14
CA VAL A 41 19.48 -9.85 1.02
C VAL A 41 19.29 -8.49 1.68
N GLN A 42 19.26 -8.47 3.01
CA GLN A 42 19.26 -7.24 3.79
C GLN A 42 20.68 -6.89 4.24
N GLY A 43 21.16 -5.71 3.84
CA GLY A 43 22.39 -5.10 4.35
C GLY A 43 22.13 -4.10 5.46
N LYS A 44 23.18 -3.40 5.90
CA LYS A 44 23.08 -2.35 6.93
C LYS A 44 22.19 -1.19 6.51
N ASP A 45 22.19 -0.85 5.22
CA ASP A 45 21.47 0.30 4.66
C ASP A 45 20.07 -0.08 4.11
N GLY A 46 19.63 -1.33 4.34
CA GLY A 46 18.35 -1.85 3.87
C GLY A 46 18.50 -2.99 2.86
N TRP A 47 17.45 -3.23 2.09
CA TRP A 47 17.42 -4.30 1.08
C TRP A 47 18.34 -3.98 -0.10
N LEU A 48 19.17 -4.95 -0.50
CA LEU A 48 20.05 -4.80 -1.66
C LEU A 48 19.22 -4.76 -2.95
N LEU A 49 19.47 -3.77 -3.80
CA LEU A 49 18.80 -3.63 -5.09
C LEU A 49 19.03 -4.87 -5.97
N HIS A 50 17.96 -5.31 -6.65
CA HIS A 50 18.05 -6.37 -7.65
C HIS A 50 18.51 -5.78 -8.99
N PRO A 51 19.31 -6.47 -9.82
CA PRO A 51 19.74 -5.97 -11.15
C PRO A 51 18.58 -5.45 -12.02
N LEU A 52 17.45 -6.18 -12.03
CA LEU A 52 16.20 -5.78 -12.68
C LEU A 52 15.66 -4.38 -12.30
N ASN A 53 16.03 -3.84 -11.13
CA ASN A 53 15.65 -2.49 -10.74
C ASN A 53 16.16 -1.41 -11.71
N ASP A 54 17.34 -1.64 -12.28
CA ASP A 54 17.99 -0.71 -13.20
C ASP A 54 17.74 -1.11 -14.65
N GLU A 55 17.75 -2.41 -14.96
CA GLU A 55 17.53 -2.93 -16.32
C GLU A 55 16.14 -2.60 -16.88
N LEU A 56 15.11 -2.53 -16.02
CA LEU A 56 13.75 -2.20 -16.43
C LEU A 56 13.50 -0.70 -16.58
N ARG A 57 14.49 0.16 -16.32
CA ARG A 57 14.37 1.61 -16.53
C ARG A 57 14.73 1.95 -17.97
N HIS A 58 14.00 2.90 -18.56
CA HIS A 58 14.28 3.40 -19.91
C HIS A 58 15.48 4.37 -19.97
N GLY A 59 16.07 4.68 -18.81
CA GLY A 59 17.28 5.50 -18.63
C GLY A 59 17.76 5.43 -17.18
N LYS A 60 19.03 5.79 -16.92
CA LYS A 60 19.64 5.69 -15.58
C LYS A 60 18.89 6.49 -14.50
N ASP A 61 18.27 7.60 -14.87
CA ASP A 61 17.54 8.49 -13.95
C ASP A 61 16.00 8.36 -14.10
N ASP A 62 15.52 7.44 -14.93
CA ASP A 62 14.09 7.27 -15.17
C ASP A 62 13.42 6.54 -14.01
N LYS A 63 12.24 7.01 -13.61
CA LYS A 63 11.42 6.36 -12.59
C LYS A 63 10.84 5.06 -13.13
N LEU A 64 11.07 3.95 -12.40
CA LEU A 64 10.45 2.67 -12.72
C LEU A 64 8.95 2.72 -12.42
N ARG A 65 8.12 2.98 -13.43
CA ARG A 65 6.65 3.09 -13.28
C ARG A 65 5.87 1.89 -13.80
N SER A 66 6.55 1.00 -14.51
CA SER A 66 5.97 -0.24 -15.02
C SER A 66 6.96 -1.38 -14.91
N ILE A 67 6.48 -2.57 -14.57
CA ILE A 67 7.26 -3.81 -14.52
C ILE A 67 6.50 -4.85 -15.36
N PRO A 68 7.08 -5.36 -16.46
CA PRO A 68 6.51 -6.50 -17.17
C PRO A 68 6.47 -7.72 -16.25
N VAL A 69 5.28 -8.30 -16.09
CA VAL A 69 5.07 -9.44 -15.18
C VAL A 69 4.28 -10.57 -15.83
N ARG A 70 4.47 -11.78 -15.31
CA ARG A 70 3.59 -12.92 -15.53
C ARG A 70 3.09 -13.43 -14.18
N LEU A 71 2.03 -14.22 -14.18
CA LEU A 71 1.55 -14.91 -12.99
C LEU A 71 1.94 -16.38 -13.02
N LEU A 72 2.10 -16.99 -11.84
CA LEU A 72 2.44 -18.40 -11.72
C LEU A 72 1.20 -19.28 -11.89
N PHE A 73 0.05 -18.81 -11.40
CA PHE A 73 -1.18 -19.60 -11.30
C PHE A 73 -2.32 -19.00 -12.11
N ASN A 74 -3.27 -19.84 -12.54
CA ASN A 74 -4.50 -19.37 -13.17
C ASN A 74 -5.51 -18.85 -12.13
N GLU A 75 -5.50 -19.42 -10.92
CA GLU A 75 -6.33 -18.92 -9.81
C GLU A 75 -5.81 -17.59 -9.21
N PRO A 76 -6.63 -16.52 -9.17
CA PRO A 76 -6.26 -15.21 -8.62
C PRO A 76 -5.69 -15.26 -7.20
N GLU A 77 -6.33 -16.01 -6.30
CA GLU A 77 -6.01 -16.05 -4.87
C GLU A 77 -4.67 -16.76 -4.58
N LEU A 78 -4.18 -17.58 -5.51
CA LEU A 78 -2.86 -18.20 -5.40
C LEU A 78 -1.75 -17.19 -5.73
N ASN A 79 -2.06 -16.19 -6.56
CA ASN A 79 -1.13 -15.11 -6.92
C ASN A 79 -1.24 -13.93 -5.96
N PHE A 80 -2.46 -13.54 -5.55
CA PHE A 80 -2.73 -12.39 -4.70
C PHE A 80 -3.62 -12.74 -3.51
N ARG A 81 -3.05 -12.66 -2.31
CA ARG A 81 -3.82 -12.79 -1.07
C ARG A 81 -3.98 -11.45 -0.41
N ALA A 82 -5.18 -11.17 0.08
CA ALA A 82 -5.50 -9.94 0.78
C ALA A 82 -6.37 -10.25 1.99
N ASP A 83 -5.79 -10.10 3.18
CA ASP A 83 -6.43 -10.41 4.45
C ASP A 83 -6.33 -9.21 5.40
N TYR A 84 -7.25 -9.10 6.35
CA TYR A 84 -7.06 -8.25 7.51
C TYR A 84 -6.04 -8.88 8.44
N THR A 85 -4.92 -8.20 8.63
CA THR A 85 -3.81 -8.70 9.45
C THR A 85 -3.50 -7.74 10.59
N LEU A 86 -3.33 -8.33 11.76
CA LEU A 86 -2.82 -7.68 12.96
C LEU A 86 -1.45 -8.29 13.28
N PHE A 87 -0.42 -7.47 13.25
CA PHE A 87 0.95 -7.87 13.58
C PHE A 87 1.28 -7.53 15.03
N ASP A 88 2.07 -8.35 15.70
CA ASP A 88 2.68 -7.97 16.96
C ASP A 88 3.70 -6.85 16.74
N ARG A 89 3.67 -5.82 17.59
CA ARG A 89 4.51 -4.62 17.42
C ARG A 89 5.99 -4.89 17.68
N GLN A 90 6.31 -5.88 18.53
CA GLN A 90 7.69 -6.16 18.92
C GLN A 90 8.35 -7.14 17.96
N SER A 91 7.63 -8.21 17.62
CA SER A 91 8.14 -9.33 16.84
C SER A 91 7.76 -9.26 15.36
N GLY A 92 6.88 -8.34 14.94
CA GLY A 92 6.38 -8.24 13.57
C GLY A 92 5.68 -9.48 13.04
N ARG A 93 5.37 -10.45 13.91
CA ARG A 93 4.68 -11.69 13.54
C ARG A 93 3.18 -11.46 13.51
N PRO A 94 2.44 -12.08 12.58
CA PRO A 94 0.99 -12.00 12.58
C PRO A 94 0.43 -12.67 13.85
N ILE A 95 -0.38 -11.94 14.60
CA ILE A 95 -1.13 -12.47 15.75
C ILE A 95 -2.58 -12.78 15.40
N CYS A 96 -3.09 -12.17 14.34
CA CYS A 96 -4.42 -12.46 13.81
C CYS A 96 -4.45 -12.18 12.31
N VAL A 97 -4.94 -13.15 11.52
CA VAL A 97 -5.22 -13.01 10.09
C VAL A 97 -6.68 -13.40 9.86
N GLY A 98 -7.46 -12.54 9.21
CA GLY A 98 -8.87 -12.78 8.98
C GLY A 98 -9.43 -12.10 7.74
N ASN A 99 -10.63 -12.51 7.34
CA ASN A 99 -11.27 -12.06 6.11
C ASN A 99 -12.47 -11.12 6.36
N GLY A 100 -12.69 -10.69 7.60
CA GLY A 100 -13.86 -9.89 7.98
C GLY A 100 -15.10 -10.71 8.31
N GLU A 101 -15.00 -12.04 8.31
CA GLU A 101 -16.03 -12.97 8.81
C GLU A 101 -15.43 -13.94 9.84
N THR A 102 -14.28 -14.52 9.54
CA THR A 102 -13.51 -15.42 10.40
C THR A 102 -12.04 -15.02 10.44
N CYS A 103 -11.33 -15.43 11.49
CA CYS A 103 -9.90 -15.22 11.63
C CYS A 103 -9.19 -16.42 12.27
N LYS A 104 -7.92 -16.58 11.93
CA LYS A 104 -6.95 -17.40 12.66
C LYS A 104 -6.18 -16.49 13.59
N ARG A 105 -6.22 -16.78 14.90
CA ARG A 105 -5.62 -15.95 15.94
C ARG A 105 -4.73 -16.77 16.86
N VAL A 106 -3.59 -16.20 17.23
CA VAL A 106 -2.74 -16.70 18.30
C VAL A 106 -3.34 -16.29 19.64
N THR A 107 -3.71 -17.27 20.46
CA THR A 107 -4.16 -17.07 21.84
C THR A 107 -3.22 -17.80 22.81
N GLN A 108 -3.48 -17.70 24.11
CA GLN A 108 -2.72 -18.42 25.13
C GLN A 108 -2.83 -19.95 24.96
N ASP A 109 -3.94 -20.42 24.40
CA ASP A 109 -4.21 -21.84 24.14
C ASP A 109 -3.69 -22.30 22.76
N GLY A 110 -2.89 -21.46 22.10
CA GLY A 110 -2.38 -21.71 20.76
C GLY A 110 -3.26 -21.08 19.68
N MET A 111 -3.26 -21.66 18.49
CA MET A 111 -3.94 -21.06 17.34
C MET A 111 -5.42 -21.47 17.26
N GLN A 112 -6.30 -20.48 17.20
CA GLN A 112 -7.75 -20.68 17.19
C GLN A 112 -8.42 -20.03 15.98
N SER A 113 -9.51 -20.66 15.52
CA SER A 113 -10.45 -20.08 14.58
C SER A 113 -11.55 -19.33 15.34
N LEU A 114 -11.69 -18.03 15.09
CA LEU A 114 -12.65 -17.17 15.79
C LEU A 114 -13.43 -16.30 14.79
N PRO A 115 -14.63 -15.80 15.16
CA PRO A 115 -15.31 -14.77 14.37
C PRO A 115 -14.45 -13.51 14.22
N CYS A 116 -14.48 -12.90 13.04
CA CYS A 116 -13.77 -11.66 12.72
C CYS A 116 -14.81 -10.58 12.36
N PRO A 117 -15.12 -9.62 13.24
CA PRO A 117 -16.15 -8.61 12.97
C PRO A 117 -15.65 -7.46 12.08
N SER A 118 -14.63 -7.69 11.24
CA SER A 118 -13.83 -6.67 10.52
C SER A 118 -13.07 -5.68 11.45
N PRO A 119 -12.08 -4.92 10.95
CA PRO A 119 -11.31 -3.99 11.80
C PRO A 119 -12.17 -2.95 12.54
N ASP A 120 -13.25 -2.46 11.94
CA ASP A 120 -14.05 -1.37 12.50
C ASP A 120 -14.76 -1.75 13.82
N ALA A 121 -15.10 -3.02 13.99
CA ALA A 121 -15.77 -3.54 15.18
C ALA A 121 -14.91 -4.52 15.99
N CYS A 122 -13.64 -4.73 15.61
CA CYS A 122 -12.76 -5.67 16.30
C CYS A 122 -12.12 -5.02 17.54
N PRO A 123 -12.28 -5.59 18.75
CA PRO A 123 -11.69 -5.02 19.96
C PRO A 123 -10.15 -5.04 19.98
N LEU A 124 -9.54 -5.87 19.13
CA LEU A 124 -8.08 -5.95 18.95
C LEU A 124 -7.56 -4.95 17.90
N ALA A 125 -8.43 -4.39 17.07
CA ALA A 125 -8.06 -3.44 16.01
C ALA A 125 -8.00 -1.98 16.51
N LYS A 126 -8.05 -1.75 17.83
CA LYS A 126 -7.99 -0.41 18.43
C LYS A 126 -6.82 0.39 17.88
N GLY A 127 -7.09 1.65 17.51
CA GLY A 127 -6.08 2.54 16.93
C GLY A 127 -5.55 2.06 15.58
N GLY A 128 -6.39 1.41 14.76
CA GLY A 128 -6.03 1.03 13.39
C GLY A 128 -5.01 -0.10 13.28
N ALA A 129 -4.78 -0.88 14.35
CA ALA A 129 -3.72 -1.89 14.38
C ALA A 129 -3.95 -3.07 13.42
N CYS A 130 -5.21 -3.41 13.14
CA CYS A 130 -5.57 -4.43 12.15
C CYS A 130 -5.84 -3.74 10.80
N LYS A 131 -5.04 -4.03 9.78
CA LYS A 131 -5.10 -3.38 8.47
C LYS A 131 -5.26 -4.41 7.35
N PRO A 132 -5.89 -4.06 6.21
CA PRO A 132 -5.84 -4.92 5.04
C PRO A 132 -4.38 -5.06 4.57
N TYR A 133 -3.97 -6.28 4.24
CA TYR A 133 -2.60 -6.61 3.86
C TYR A 133 -2.60 -7.49 2.61
N GLY A 134 -2.15 -6.92 1.50
CA GLY A 134 -2.04 -7.58 0.21
C GLY A 134 -0.65 -8.13 -0.04
N ARG A 135 -0.56 -9.36 -0.54
CA ARG A 135 0.67 -10.04 -0.98
C ARG A 135 0.47 -10.60 -2.37
N LEU A 136 1.07 -9.94 -3.35
CA LEU A 136 1.04 -10.31 -4.77
C LEU A 136 2.37 -10.98 -5.13
N ASN A 137 2.34 -12.21 -5.60
CA ASN A 137 3.48 -12.89 -6.19
C ASN A 137 3.38 -12.81 -7.72
N VAL A 138 4.46 -12.37 -8.36
CA VAL A 138 4.56 -12.25 -9.82
C VAL A 138 5.89 -12.83 -10.31
N VAL A 139 5.96 -13.25 -11.56
CA VAL A 139 7.23 -13.58 -12.23
C VAL A 139 7.70 -12.36 -13.01
N ILE A 140 8.99 -12.01 -12.89
CA ILE A 140 9.64 -11.01 -13.74
C ILE A 140 10.70 -11.73 -14.58
N GLY A 141 10.67 -11.53 -15.90
CA GLY A 141 11.58 -12.21 -16.82
C GLY A 141 11.27 -13.71 -16.99
N ASP A 142 12.26 -14.46 -17.48
CA ASP A 142 12.15 -15.88 -17.86
C ASP A 142 13.24 -16.78 -17.25
N GLU A 143 14.09 -16.25 -16.36
CA GLU A 143 15.24 -17.00 -15.80
C GLU A 143 14.82 -18.16 -14.89
N ASP A 144 13.87 -17.91 -13.98
CA ASP A 144 13.28 -18.94 -13.12
C ASP A 144 11.75 -18.92 -13.26
N PRO A 145 11.15 -19.92 -13.94
CA PRO A 145 9.72 -19.96 -14.21
C PRO A 145 8.86 -20.27 -12.97
N LEU A 146 9.46 -20.73 -11.87
CA LEU A 146 8.77 -21.06 -10.61
C LEU A 146 9.13 -20.10 -9.46
N GLY A 147 10.15 -19.27 -9.65
CA GLY A 147 10.50 -18.18 -8.76
C GLY A 147 9.57 -16.97 -8.92
N SER A 148 9.42 -16.20 -7.85
CA SER A 148 8.48 -15.07 -7.80
C SER A 148 9.08 -13.84 -7.12
N PHE A 149 8.56 -12.68 -7.46
CA PHE A 149 8.79 -11.42 -6.76
C PHE A 149 7.52 -11.06 -5.99
N VAL A 150 7.68 -10.70 -4.72
CA VAL A 150 6.56 -10.35 -3.86
C VAL A 150 6.37 -8.84 -3.79
N PHE A 151 5.17 -8.38 -4.14
CA PHE A 151 4.70 -7.02 -3.90
C PHE A 151 3.75 -7.02 -2.69
N ARG A 152 4.13 -6.28 -1.64
CA ARG A 152 3.35 -6.11 -0.41
C ARG A 152 2.72 -4.73 -0.36
N THR A 153 1.50 -4.65 0.17
CA THR A 153 0.84 -3.37 0.34
C THR A 153 -0.25 -3.41 1.40
N THR A 154 -0.29 -2.37 2.22
CA THR A 154 -1.45 -2.03 3.06
C THR A 154 -2.45 -1.09 2.36
N GLY A 155 -2.16 -0.68 1.12
CA GLY A 155 -2.92 0.32 0.40
C GLY A 155 -4.21 -0.22 -0.20
N PHE A 156 -5.36 0.21 0.34
CA PHE A 156 -6.69 -0.21 -0.12
C PHE A 156 -6.91 -0.03 -1.64
N ASN A 157 -6.40 1.04 -2.25
CA ASN A 157 -6.52 1.27 -3.69
C ASN A 157 -5.77 0.21 -4.50
N SER A 158 -4.55 -0.18 -4.08
CA SER A 158 -3.80 -1.26 -4.73
C SER A 158 -4.53 -2.58 -4.56
N ILE A 159 -4.92 -2.93 -3.32
CA ILE A 159 -5.58 -4.19 -3.01
C ILE A 159 -6.86 -4.40 -3.84
N ARG A 160 -7.77 -3.42 -3.80
CA ARG A 160 -9.03 -3.49 -4.56
C ARG A 160 -8.79 -3.61 -6.06
N THR A 161 -7.85 -2.84 -6.59
CA THR A 161 -7.58 -2.80 -8.03
C THR A 161 -6.96 -4.11 -8.50
N LEU A 162 -5.93 -4.60 -7.81
CA LEU A 162 -5.26 -5.85 -8.14
C LEU A 162 -6.22 -7.04 -8.07
N ALA A 163 -7.00 -7.16 -6.99
CA ALA A 163 -8.00 -8.23 -6.86
C ALA A 163 -8.99 -8.22 -8.04
N ALA A 164 -9.60 -7.07 -8.34
CA ALA A 164 -10.55 -6.94 -9.45
C ALA A 164 -9.90 -7.29 -10.81
N ARG A 165 -8.70 -6.77 -11.08
CA ARG A 165 -7.97 -7.05 -12.33
C ARG A 165 -7.68 -8.53 -12.51
N LEU A 166 -7.22 -9.21 -11.46
CA LEU A 166 -6.90 -10.63 -11.52
C LEU A 166 -8.13 -11.48 -11.86
N HIS A 167 -9.25 -11.26 -11.18
CA HIS A 167 -10.50 -11.96 -11.47
C HIS A 167 -11.01 -11.66 -12.88
N TYR A 168 -10.97 -10.40 -13.31
CA TYR A 168 -11.43 -10.04 -14.65
C TYR A 168 -10.54 -10.64 -15.73
N PHE A 169 -9.22 -10.61 -15.56
CA PHE A 169 -8.28 -11.22 -16.48
C PHE A 169 -8.42 -12.74 -16.54
N GLN A 170 -8.64 -13.41 -15.42
CA GLN A 170 -8.95 -14.85 -15.41
C GLN A 170 -10.21 -15.15 -16.21
N ALA A 171 -11.29 -14.38 -15.99
CA ALA A 171 -12.57 -14.58 -16.66
C ALA A 171 -12.46 -14.38 -18.18
N ILE A 172 -11.91 -13.24 -18.63
CA ILE A 172 -11.85 -12.93 -20.06
C ILE A 172 -10.82 -13.77 -20.82
N SER A 173 -9.81 -14.31 -20.14
CA SER A 173 -8.83 -15.22 -20.75
C SER A 173 -9.29 -16.67 -20.80
N GLY A 174 -10.47 -17.01 -20.27
CA GLY A 174 -10.93 -18.40 -20.21
C GLY A 174 -10.03 -19.27 -19.33
N ASN A 175 -9.72 -18.78 -18.13
CA ASN A 175 -8.84 -19.42 -17.16
C ASN A 175 -7.39 -19.63 -17.64
N ARG A 176 -6.81 -18.63 -18.33
CA ARG A 176 -5.41 -18.63 -18.81
C ARG A 176 -4.61 -17.47 -18.22
N LEU A 177 -4.91 -17.10 -16.96
CA LEU A 177 -4.30 -15.95 -16.29
C LEU A 177 -2.76 -16.05 -16.22
N ALA A 178 -2.20 -17.23 -15.97
CA ALA A 178 -0.74 -17.47 -15.95
C ALA A 178 -0.06 -17.30 -17.32
N CYS A 179 -0.84 -17.27 -18.40
CA CYS A 179 -0.35 -17.11 -19.77
C CYS A 179 -0.50 -15.68 -20.30
N LEU A 180 -1.18 -14.79 -19.56
CA LEU A 180 -1.39 -13.41 -20.02
C LEU A 180 -0.07 -12.59 -19.94
N PRO A 181 0.25 -11.81 -21.00
CA PRO A 181 1.35 -10.85 -20.96
C PRO A 181 0.91 -9.59 -20.21
N LEU A 182 1.21 -9.54 -18.92
CA LEU A 182 0.78 -8.45 -18.04
C LEU A 182 1.95 -7.50 -17.71
N GLU A 183 1.60 -6.37 -17.12
CA GLU A 183 2.54 -5.49 -16.45
C GLU A 183 1.91 -4.82 -15.23
N LEU A 184 2.71 -4.69 -14.18
CA LEU A 184 2.37 -3.97 -12.97
C LEU A 184 2.68 -2.48 -13.20
N ARG A 185 1.65 -1.63 -13.14
CA ARG A 185 1.77 -0.19 -13.39
C ARG A 185 1.47 0.63 -12.15
N LEU A 186 2.22 1.71 -11.97
CA LEU A 186 1.87 2.75 -11.01
C LEU A 186 0.83 3.71 -11.59
N ARG A 187 -0.24 3.93 -10.84
CA ARG A 187 -1.29 4.89 -11.15
C ARG A 187 -1.34 5.97 -10.08
N GLY A 188 -1.44 7.23 -10.49
CA GLY A 188 -1.66 8.36 -9.60
C GLY A 188 -3.15 8.65 -9.42
N LYS A 189 -3.57 8.98 -8.20
CA LYS A 189 -4.90 9.51 -7.88
C LYS A 189 -4.80 10.53 -6.76
N SER A 190 -5.54 11.62 -6.86
CA SER A 190 -5.79 12.52 -5.72
C SER A 190 -7.17 12.23 -5.14
N THR A 191 -7.30 12.23 -3.81
CA THR A 191 -8.57 12.03 -3.12
C THR A 191 -8.82 13.17 -2.14
N ARG A 192 -10.07 13.33 -1.69
CA ARG A 192 -10.38 14.30 -0.64
C ARG A 192 -9.62 14.01 0.66
N GLN A 193 -9.40 12.73 0.97
CA GLN A 193 -8.61 12.27 2.11
C GLN A 193 -7.11 12.57 1.96
N SER A 194 -6.61 12.76 0.74
CA SER A 194 -5.21 13.11 0.49
C SER A 194 -4.96 14.61 0.50
N HIS A 195 -5.98 15.43 0.80
CA HIS A 195 -5.90 16.90 0.73
C HIS A 195 -5.33 17.43 -0.60
N GLY A 196 -5.56 16.70 -1.69
CA GLY A 196 -5.06 17.05 -3.03
C GLY A 196 -3.66 16.50 -3.36
N THR A 197 -2.91 15.98 -2.38
CA THR A 197 -1.60 15.35 -2.63
C THR A 197 -1.78 14.08 -3.49
N PRO A 198 -0.98 13.90 -4.56
CA PRO A 198 -1.02 12.68 -5.37
C PRO A 198 -0.70 11.44 -4.54
N ILE A 199 -1.52 10.40 -4.65
CA ILE A 199 -1.26 9.07 -4.09
C ILE A 199 -1.05 8.10 -5.23
N PHE A 200 0.00 7.29 -5.13
CA PHE A 200 0.29 6.22 -6.09
C PHE A 200 -0.21 4.86 -5.58
N TYR A 201 -0.72 4.05 -6.49
CA TYR A 201 -1.16 2.68 -6.22
C TYR A 201 -0.81 1.75 -7.39
N ALA A 202 -0.71 0.45 -7.10
CA ALA A 202 -0.42 -0.57 -8.10
C ALA A 202 -1.70 -0.99 -8.85
N ASP A 203 -1.62 -1.07 -10.17
CA ASP A 203 -2.63 -1.59 -11.09
C ASP A 203 -1.99 -2.69 -11.93
N LEU A 204 -2.79 -3.63 -12.42
CA LEU A 204 -2.37 -4.70 -13.31
C LEU A 204 -3.04 -4.49 -14.66
N THR A 205 -2.25 -4.44 -15.72
CA THR A 205 -2.75 -4.21 -17.08
C THR A 205 -2.09 -5.15 -18.07
N VAL A 206 -2.62 -5.27 -19.28
CA VAL A 206 -1.86 -5.87 -20.39
C VAL A 206 -0.61 -5.04 -20.70
N ARG A 207 0.41 -5.72 -21.20
CA ARG A 207 1.70 -5.13 -21.56
C ARG A 207 1.52 -3.94 -22.49
N GLY A 208 2.33 -2.91 -22.30
CA GLY A 208 2.36 -1.71 -23.13
C GLY A 208 2.62 -2.05 -24.59
N GLY A 209 1.87 -1.38 -25.48
CA GLY A 209 1.92 -1.63 -26.91
C GLY A 209 1.07 -2.80 -27.40
N MET A 210 0.36 -3.51 -26.51
CA MET A 210 -0.62 -4.54 -26.89
C MET A 210 -2.04 -4.08 -26.57
N ASP A 211 -2.98 -4.42 -27.44
CA ASP A 211 -4.40 -4.38 -27.09
C ASP A 211 -4.85 -5.67 -26.38
N MET A 212 -6.11 -5.66 -25.93
CA MET A 212 -6.66 -6.81 -25.22
C MET A 212 -6.82 -8.07 -26.09
N ALA A 213 -7.14 -7.91 -27.38
CA ALA A 213 -7.34 -9.04 -28.28
C ALA A 213 -6.00 -9.72 -28.58
N GLU A 214 -4.96 -8.95 -28.85
CA GLU A 214 -3.58 -9.42 -29.04
C GLU A 214 -3.07 -10.16 -27.80
N ALA A 215 -3.33 -9.63 -26.60
CA ALA A 215 -2.94 -10.28 -25.35
C ALA A 215 -3.65 -11.64 -25.16
N LEU A 216 -4.93 -11.76 -25.54
CA LEU A 216 -5.69 -12.99 -25.47
C LEU A 216 -5.22 -14.05 -26.49
N VAL A 217 -4.87 -13.62 -27.71
CA VAL A 217 -4.25 -14.49 -28.72
C VAL A 217 -2.92 -15.01 -28.19
N THR A 218 -2.04 -14.12 -27.72
CA THR A 218 -0.74 -14.47 -27.15
C THR A 218 -0.88 -15.48 -26.00
N ALA A 219 -1.83 -15.26 -25.09
CA ALA A 219 -2.08 -16.18 -23.98
C ALA A 219 -2.55 -17.57 -24.45
N THR A 220 -3.34 -17.62 -25.52
CA THR A 220 -3.84 -18.88 -26.11
C THR A 220 -2.72 -19.66 -26.81
N GLU A 221 -1.85 -18.97 -27.54
CA GLU A 221 -0.66 -19.57 -28.16
C GLU A 221 0.32 -20.11 -27.11
N LEU A 222 0.56 -19.33 -26.04
CA LEU A 222 1.43 -19.75 -24.95
C LEU A 222 0.88 -20.97 -24.20
N ASP A 223 -0.42 -20.99 -23.91
CA ASP A 223 -1.10 -22.13 -23.29
C ASP A 223 -0.99 -23.39 -24.16
N SER A 224 -1.28 -23.28 -25.45
CA SER A 224 -1.15 -24.39 -26.41
C SER A 224 0.28 -24.94 -26.47
N ARG A 225 1.27 -24.05 -26.50
CA ARG A 225 2.70 -24.43 -26.47
C ARG A 225 3.07 -25.12 -25.15
N ARG A 226 2.63 -24.58 -24.02
CA ARG A 226 2.86 -25.16 -22.68
C ARG A 226 2.29 -26.58 -22.59
N GLN A 227 1.07 -26.78 -23.05
CA GLN A 227 0.43 -28.09 -23.08
C GLN A 227 1.20 -29.07 -23.98
N ALA A 228 1.63 -28.63 -25.16
CA ALA A 228 2.42 -29.46 -26.09
C ALA A 228 3.78 -29.88 -25.51
N THR A 229 4.39 -29.06 -24.66
CA THR A 229 5.64 -29.39 -23.96
C THR A 229 5.43 -30.14 -22.62
N GLY A 230 4.19 -30.45 -22.26
CA GLY A 230 3.86 -31.17 -21.02
C GLY A 230 3.78 -30.31 -19.75
N PHE A 231 3.72 -28.99 -19.86
CA PHE A 231 3.54 -28.10 -18.71
C PHE A 231 2.10 -28.20 -18.19
N ASN A 232 1.94 -28.72 -16.97
CA ASN A 232 0.62 -28.95 -16.38
C ASN A 232 0.24 -27.84 -15.39
N GLN A 233 -0.40 -26.79 -15.92
CA GLN A 233 -0.84 -25.64 -15.12
C GLN A 233 -1.89 -26.03 -14.07
N ALA A 234 -2.84 -26.90 -14.38
CA ALA A 234 -3.88 -27.32 -13.43
C ALA A 234 -3.29 -28.08 -12.23
N ALA A 235 -2.29 -28.94 -12.46
CA ALA A 235 -1.59 -29.64 -11.39
C ALA A 235 -0.74 -28.68 -10.55
N LEU A 236 -0.14 -27.66 -11.16
CA LEU A 236 0.60 -26.62 -10.44
C LEU A 236 -0.32 -25.81 -9.51
N ASP A 237 -1.48 -25.37 -10.01
CA ASP A 237 -2.48 -24.64 -9.22
C ASP A 237 -3.01 -25.49 -8.06
N GLU A 238 -3.28 -26.78 -8.28
CA GLU A 238 -3.72 -27.70 -7.23
C GLU A 238 -2.62 -27.94 -6.18
N ALA A 239 -1.37 -28.10 -6.60
CA ALA A 239 -0.23 -28.25 -5.68
C ALA A 239 -0.07 -27.00 -4.81
N ALA A 240 -0.19 -25.81 -5.39
CA ALA A 240 -0.14 -24.54 -4.66
C ALA A 240 -1.33 -24.37 -3.71
N ARG A 241 -2.56 -24.69 -4.14
CA ARG A 241 -3.76 -24.65 -3.29
C ARG A 241 -3.60 -25.51 -2.03
N ARG A 242 -3.14 -26.75 -2.18
CA ARG A 242 -2.81 -27.63 -1.04
C ARG A 242 -1.67 -27.07 -0.20
N GLY A 243 -0.65 -26.52 -0.87
CA GLY A 243 0.51 -25.91 -0.27
C GLY A 243 0.19 -24.77 0.67
N PHE A 244 -0.60 -23.79 0.21
CA PHE A 244 -1.05 -22.67 1.04
C PHE A 244 -1.96 -23.14 2.17
N GLY A 245 -2.85 -24.09 1.91
CA GLY A 245 -3.75 -24.65 2.94
C GLY A 245 -3.03 -25.37 4.09
N ASN A 246 -1.75 -25.70 3.95
CA ASN A 246 -0.97 -26.35 5.01
C ASN A 246 -0.55 -25.37 6.11
N GLY A 247 -0.36 -24.10 5.81
CA GLY A 247 0.13 -23.11 6.77
C GLY A 247 -1.00 -22.26 7.33
N ALA A 248 -0.92 -21.94 8.62
CA ALA A 248 -1.91 -21.06 9.24
C ALA A 248 -1.53 -19.57 9.13
N PHE A 249 -0.22 -19.29 9.06
CA PHE A 249 0.34 -18.02 8.63
C PHE A 249 1.47 -18.31 7.64
N GLU A 250 1.75 -17.34 6.77
CA GLU A 250 2.74 -17.49 5.70
C GLU A 250 3.93 -16.54 5.86
N ASP A 251 3.93 -15.69 6.89
CA ASP A 251 4.96 -14.67 7.04
C ASP A 251 6.27 -15.30 7.52
N SER A 252 7.33 -15.02 6.76
CA SER A 252 8.71 -15.35 7.09
C SER A 252 9.24 -14.39 8.17
N GLU A 253 10.10 -14.89 9.05
CA GLU A 253 10.77 -14.09 10.09
C GLU A 253 11.64 -12.96 9.48
N GLU A 254 12.01 -13.07 8.20
CA GLU A 254 12.85 -12.11 7.48
C GLU A 254 12.16 -10.78 7.15
N ASP A 255 10.84 -10.72 7.27
CA ASP A 255 10.05 -9.53 6.88
C ASP A 255 9.56 -8.70 8.07
N VAL A 256 9.88 -9.14 9.28
CA VAL A 256 9.45 -8.56 10.56
C VAL A 256 9.72 -7.06 10.64
N SER A 257 10.95 -6.62 10.33
CA SER A 257 11.32 -5.20 10.48
C SER A 257 10.57 -4.29 9.49
N ALA A 258 10.41 -4.72 8.24
CA ALA A 258 9.71 -3.93 7.22
C ALA A 258 8.20 -3.87 7.49
N ILE A 259 7.62 -4.97 7.97
CA ILE A 259 6.21 -5.05 8.33
C ILE A 259 5.90 -4.14 9.51
N VAL A 260 6.70 -4.19 10.58
CA VAL A 260 6.48 -3.32 11.77
C VAL A 260 6.54 -1.85 11.38
N GLU A 261 7.51 -1.46 10.55
CA GLU A 261 7.68 -0.07 10.09
C GLU A 261 6.51 0.42 9.20
N GLU A 262 5.96 -0.43 8.32
CA GLU A 262 4.80 -0.07 7.49
C GLU A 262 3.49 -0.03 8.30
N PHE A 263 3.31 -0.96 9.25
CA PHE A 263 2.07 -1.09 10.01
C PHE A 263 1.95 -0.11 11.17
N TYR A 264 3.06 0.23 11.81
CA TYR A 264 3.07 1.00 13.05
C TYR A 264 3.96 2.23 12.93
N THR A 265 3.43 3.30 12.35
CA THR A 265 4.04 4.63 12.51
C THR A 265 3.86 5.08 13.95
N GLU A 266 4.94 5.47 14.64
CA GLU A 266 4.86 6.05 16.00
C GLU A 266 4.26 7.48 15.96
N GLY A 267 2.97 7.54 15.70
CA GLY A 267 2.06 8.69 15.86
C GLY A 267 0.66 8.22 16.26
N GLU A 268 0.38 6.92 16.17
CA GLU A 268 -0.82 6.23 16.63
C GLU A 268 -0.59 5.60 18.02
N ALA A 269 0.05 6.37 18.91
CA ALA A 269 0.00 6.05 20.33
C ALA A 269 -1.44 6.26 20.82
N PRO A 270 -2.01 5.36 21.64
CA PRO A 270 -3.25 5.68 22.31
C PRO A 270 -2.99 6.95 23.12
N ALA A 271 -3.86 7.95 22.97
CA ALA A 271 -3.87 9.09 23.86
C ALA A 271 -3.95 8.56 25.29
N ALA A 272 -2.81 8.52 25.98
CA ALA A 272 -2.79 8.33 27.41
C ALA A 272 -3.64 9.46 27.96
N ALA A 273 -4.70 9.10 28.69
CA ALA A 273 -5.55 10.06 29.39
C ALA A 273 -4.70 10.78 30.44
N THR A 274 -4.04 11.87 30.05
CA THR A 274 -3.54 12.87 30.97
C THR A 274 -4.69 13.83 31.23
N THR A 275 -5.41 13.56 32.32
CA THR A 275 -6.26 14.55 32.98
C THR A 275 -5.39 15.70 33.46
N SER A 276 -5.36 16.77 32.68
CA SER A 276 -4.85 18.08 33.10
C SER A 276 -5.93 19.12 32.79
N PRO A 277 -6.25 20.03 33.74
CA PRO A 277 -7.37 20.96 33.59
C PRO A 277 -7.13 21.98 32.46
N PRO A 278 -8.20 22.47 31.80
CA PRO A 278 -8.09 23.34 30.64
C PRO A 278 -7.66 24.75 31.07
N ASN A 279 -6.49 25.20 30.61
CA ASN A 279 -6.14 26.62 30.60
C ASN A 279 -6.72 27.30 29.34
N PRO A 280 -7.12 28.58 29.44
CA PRO A 280 -8.01 29.22 28.48
C PRO A 280 -7.34 29.43 27.11
N THR A 281 -8.10 29.06 26.08
CA THR A 281 -7.80 29.11 24.66
C THR A 281 -7.48 30.51 24.16
N LYS A 282 -6.44 30.61 23.32
CA LYS A 282 -6.22 31.75 22.43
C LYS A 282 -7.42 31.90 21.49
N PRO A 283 -7.89 33.13 21.22
CA PRO A 283 -9.06 33.34 20.37
C PRO A 283 -8.81 32.84 18.94
N SER A 284 -9.83 32.18 18.41
CA SER A 284 -9.90 31.62 17.07
C SER A 284 -9.81 32.72 16.01
N LEU A 285 -9.46 32.31 14.78
CA LEU A 285 -9.32 33.23 13.64
C LEU A 285 -10.63 34.00 13.35
N ALA A 286 -11.78 33.37 13.61
CA ALA A 286 -13.10 33.98 13.47
C ALA A 286 -13.29 35.16 14.45
N GLU A 287 -12.94 34.97 15.71
CA GLU A 287 -13.06 36.01 16.75
C GLU A 287 -12.11 37.19 16.49
N LYS A 288 -10.95 36.93 15.88
CA LYS A 288 -10.02 38.00 15.48
C LYS A 288 -10.55 38.82 14.30
N LEU A 289 -11.22 38.19 13.34
CA LEU A 289 -11.81 38.86 12.18
C LEU A 289 -13.02 39.73 12.59
N GLU A 290 -13.86 39.25 13.51
CA GLU A 290 -14.97 40.04 14.05
C GLU A 290 -14.50 41.24 14.88
N ALA A 291 -13.47 41.06 15.72
CA ALA A 291 -12.88 42.16 16.47
C ALA A 291 -12.25 43.23 15.57
N GLN A 292 -11.76 42.86 14.38
CA GLN A 292 -11.19 43.78 13.41
C GLN A 292 -12.26 44.52 12.61
N ALA A 293 -13.39 43.86 12.30
CA ALA A 293 -14.56 44.48 11.67
C ALA A 293 -15.26 45.49 12.60
N ALA A 294 -15.35 45.20 13.91
CA ALA A 294 -15.95 46.10 14.89
C ALA A 294 -15.14 47.40 15.11
N ARG A 295 -13.81 47.35 14.92
CA ARG A 295 -12.92 48.52 15.06
C ARG A 295 -13.01 49.52 13.91
N GLN A 296 -13.60 49.15 12.76
CA GLN A 296 -13.72 50.03 11.60
C GLN A 296 -15.04 50.84 11.56
N ASN A 297 -16.01 50.53 12.42
CA ASN A 297 -17.31 51.22 12.46
C ASN A 297 -17.56 51.95 13.79
N SER A 298 -16.74 52.97 14.10
CA SER A 298 -17.07 53.95 15.15
C SER A 298 -17.08 55.36 14.54
N PRO A 299 -18.20 56.10 14.60
CA PRO A 299 -18.28 57.46 14.09
C PRO A 299 -17.59 58.42 15.07
N THR A 300 -16.59 59.15 14.59
CA THR A 300 -16.00 60.28 15.30
C THR A 300 -16.95 61.47 15.23
N ASP A 301 -17.58 61.77 16.36
CA ASP A 301 -18.25 63.04 16.63
C ASP A 301 -17.68 63.57 17.94
N GLN A 302 -16.89 64.66 17.87
CA GLN A 302 -17.08 65.81 18.76
C GLN A 302 -16.11 66.97 18.46
N ASP A 303 -16.75 68.12 18.53
CA ASP A 303 -16.41 69.48 18.16
C ASP A 303 -15.71 70.26 19.30
N GLN A 304 -15.33 71.50 18.97
CA GLN A 304 -14.91 72.66 19.77
C GLN A 304 -13.39 72.89 19.89
N GLY A 305 -12.83 74.04 19.52
CA GLY A 305 -13.41 75.27 18.98
C GLY A 305 -12.35 76.38 18.92
N GLY A 306 -12.61 77.46 18.17
CA GLY A 306 -11.92 78.74 18.39
C GLY A 306 -11.54 79.60 17.17
N ARG A 307 -12.49 80.47 16.78
CA ARG A 307 -12.33 81.86 16.28
C ARG A 307 -11.88 82.14 14.82
N HIS A 308 -12.82 82.74 14.08
CA HIS A 308 -12.72 83.52 12.82
C HIS A 308 -11.73 84.72 12.95
N ALA A 309 -10.74 84.91 12.05
CA ALA A 309 -10.73 85.57 10.71
C ALA A 309 -10.42 87.10 10.78
N PRO A 310 -9.99 87.81 9.71
CA PRO A 310 -9.75 87.40 8.31
C PRO A 310 -8.48 87.97 7.59
N ALA A 311 -8.20 87.39 6.41
CA ALA A 311 -7.76 87.96 5.11
C ALA A 311 -6.44 88.76 4.88
N GLN A 312 -5.91 88.52 3.66
CA GLN A 312 -4.86 89.23 2.87
C GLN A 312 -3.41 88.90 3.23
N ALA A 313 -2.41 88.87 2.36
CA ALA A 313 -2.21 88.74 0.91
C ALA A 313 -0.68 88.60 0.71
N GLU A 314 -0.27 88.01 -0.43
CA GLU A 314 1.00 88.24 -1.14
C GLU A 314 2.39 87.81 -0.57
N SER A 315 3.07 87.07 -1.45
CA SER A 315 4.51 87.00 -1.75
C SER A 315 5.44 88.10 -1.21
N GLN A 316 6.49 87.71 -0.48
CA GLN A 316 7.89 87.57 -0.92
C GLN A 316 8.73 87.02 0.24
#